data_AF-A0A1S3DT06-F1
#
_entry.id   AF-A0A1S3DT06-F1
#
_cell.length_a   1.000
_cell.length_b   1.000
_cell.length_c   1.000
_cell.angle_alpha   90.00
_cell.angle_beta   90.00
_cell.angle_gamma   90.00
#
_symmetry.space_group_name_H-M   'P 1'
#
loop_
_entity.id
_entity.type
_entity.pdbx_description
1 polymer ?
#
loop_
_entity_poly.entity_id
_entity_poly.type
_entity_poly.pdbx_seq_one_letter_code
_entity_poly.pdbx_strand_id
1 'polypeptide(L)' 'AASVDSHFTHLAWVNTPRKEGGLGKLKIPLLSDLTHKISLDYGVYLSDQGHTLRGLFIIDRNGVLRQITMNDLPVGRSV' A
#
# COMPACT_ATOMS: atom_id res chain seq x y z
N ALA A 1 3.39 3.42 -3.13
CA ALA A 1 2.35 2.61 -2.48
C ALA A 1 3.01 1.40 -1.82
N ALA A 2 2.40 0.79 -0.80
CA ALA A 2 2.99 -0.35 -0.10
C ALA A 2 1.92 -1.43 0.15
N SER A 3 2.30 -2.70 0.06
CA SER A 3 1.47 -3.84 0.44
C SER A 3 2.33 -5.01 0.92
N VAL A 4 1.69 -6.02 1.52
CA VAL A 4 2.35 -7.24 2.00
C VAL A 4 2.73 -8.22 0.88
N ASP A 5 2.37 -7.91 -0.37
CA ASP A 5 2.70 -8.74 -1.53
C ASP A 5 4.19 -8.70 -1.84
N SER A 6 4.67 -9.74 -2.52
CA SER A 6 6.06 -9.80 -3.00
C SER A 6 6.32 -8.80 -4.12
N HIS A 7 7.58 -8.37 -4.26
CA HIS A 7 8.02 -7.54 -5.38
C HIS A 7 7.81 -8.23 -6.75
N PHE A 8 7.83 -9.56 -6.81
CA PHE A 8 7.45 -10.32 -8.00
C PHE A 8 5.96 -10.13 -8.35
N THR A 9 5.09 -10.14 -7.35
CA THR A 9 3.65 -9.90 -7.53
C THR A 9 3.40 -8.48 -8.01
N HIS A 10 4.10 -7.50 -7.43
CA HIS A 10 4.04 -6.10 -7.90
C HIS A 10 4.48 -5.97 -9.36
N LEU A 11 5.57 -6.63 -9.75
CA LEU A 11 6.05 -6.61 -11.13
C LEU A 11 5.04 -7.25 -12.10
N ALA A 12 4.48 -8.41 -11.74
CA ALA A 12 3.44 -9.06 -12.52
C ALA A 12 2.24 -8.13 -12.72
N TRP A 13 1.78 -7.47 -11.64
CA TRP A 13 0.62 -6.58 -11.68
C TRP A 13 0.86 -5.29 -12.48
N VAL A 14 2.09 -4.78 -12.49
CA VAL A 14 2.54 -3.67 -13.35
C VAL A 14 2.54 -4.08 -14.83
N ASN A 15 2.96 -5.32 -15.13
CA ASN A 15 3.02 -5.84 -16.49
C ASN A 15 1.65 -6.21 -17.06
N THR A 16 0.65 -6.49 -16.22
CA THR A 16 -0.72 -6.73 -16.65
C THR A 16 -1.36 -5.43 -17.19
N PRO A 17 -2.02 -5.46 -18.37
CA PRO A 17 -2.74 -4.31 -18.91
C PRO A 17 -3.88 -3.84 -18.01
N ARG A 18 -4.15 -2.53 -18.01
CA ARG A 18 -5.27 -1.95 -17.23
C ARG A 18 -6.65 -2.49 -17.61
N LYS A 19 -6.83 -2.88 -18.88
CA LYS A 19 -8.08 -3.50 -19.36
C LYS A 19 -8.38 -4.84 -18.69
N GLU A 20 -7.35 -5.50 -18.18
CA GLU A 20 -7.42 -6.80 -17.49
C GLU A 20 -7.32 -6.66 -15.96
N GLY A 21 -7.43 -5.44 -15.43
CA GLY A 21 -7.31 -5.18 -13.98
C GLY A 21 -5.87 -5.01 -13.48
N GLY A 22 -4.90 -4.90 -14.40
CA GLY A 22 -3.52 -4.55 -14.06
C GLY A 22 -3.30 -3.05 -13.82
N LEU A 23 -2.09 -2.68 -13.39
CA LEU A 23 -1.74 -1.29 -13.12
C LEU A 23 -1.18 -0.57 -14.35
N GLY A 24 -0.58 -1.31 -15.28
CA GLY A 24 0.20 -0.76 -16.39
C GLY A 24 1.41 0.05 -15.91
N LYS A 25 1.93 0.93 -16.78
CA LYS A 25 3.12 1.73 -16.48
C LYS A 25 2.88 2.70 -15.31
N LEU A 26 3.58 2.48 -14.21
CA LEU A 26 3.56 3.31 -13.01
C LEU A 26 4.80 4.21 -12.93
N LYS A 27 4.62 5.42 -12.39
CA LYS A 27 5.72 6.38 -12.09
C LYS A 27 6.06 6.46 -10.60
N ILE A 28 5.40 5.65 -9.78
CA ILE A 28 5.61 5.60 -8.33
C ILE A 28 6.16 4.23 -7.94
N PRO A 29 7.01 4.14 -6.91
CA PRO A 29 7.46 2.86 -6.40
C PRO A 29 6.32 2.11 -5.70
N LEU A 30 6.29 0.79 -5.91
CA LEU A 30 5.50 -0.17 -5.14
C LEU A 30 6.45 -0.87 -4.16
N LEU A 31 6.18 -0.72 -2.86
CA LEU A 31 6.98 -1.25 -1.78
C LEU A 31 6.39 -2.58 -1.29
N SER A 32 7.24 -3.60 -1.22
CA SER A 32 6.89 -4.94 -0.72
C SER A 32 7.22 -5.05 0.76
N ASP A 33 6.22 -5.33 1.58
CA ASP A 33 6.30 -5.55 3.02
C ASP A 33 6.00 -7.01 3.38
N LEU A 34 6.77 -7.95 2.81
CA LEU A 34 6.60 -9.39 3.03
C LEU A 34 6.75 -9.82 4.49
N THR A 35 7.47 -9.05 5.30
CA THR A 35 7.68 -9.35 6.72
C THR A 35 6.58 -8.77 7.61
N HIS A 36 5.64 -8.01 7.01
CA HIS A 36 4.57 -7.27 7.68
C HIS A 36 5.07 -6.21 8.68
N LYS A 37 6.39 -6.00 8.76
CA LYS A 37 7.01 -5.14 9.76
C LYS A 37 6.60 -3.69 9.55
N ILE A 38 6.58 -3.22 8.31
CA ILE A 38 6.19 -1.84 8.01
C ILE A 38 4.72 -1.63 8.36
N SER A 39 3.88 -2.57 7.98
CA SER A 39 2.44 -2.52 8.25
C SER A 39 2.13 -2.54 9.75
N LEU A 40 2.89 -3.31 10.53
CA LEU A 40 2.83 -3.35 11.99
C LEU A 40 3.34 -2.05 12.63
N ASP A 41 4.51 -1.56 12.20
CA ASP A 41 5.12 -0.32 12.72
C ASP A 41 4.21 0.91 12.48
N TYR A 42 3.45 0.91 11.37
CA TYR A 42 2.49 1.96 11.04
C TYR A 42 1.07 1.70 11.60
N GLY A 43 0.85 0.59 12.31
CA GLY A 43 -0.44 0.27 12.95
C GLY A 43 -1.60 0.03 11.98
N VAL A 44 -1.32 -0.36 10.74
CA VAL A 44 -2.34 -0.61 9.68
C VAL A 44 -2.53 -2.09 9.36
N TYR A 45 -1.72 -2.97 9.95
CA TYR A 45 -1.80 -4.40 9.73
C TYR A 45 -2.99 -5.02 10.47
N LEU A 46 -3.81 -5.80 9.75
CA LEU A 46 -4.88 -6.61 10.32
C LEU A 46 -4.36 -8.03 10.52
N SER A 47 -3.96 -8.35 11.76
CA SER A 47 -3.44 -9.67 12.12
C SER A 47 -4.39 -10.81 11.79
N ASP A 48 -5.70 -10.58 11.90
CA ASP A 48 -6.73 -11.59 11.64
C ASP A 48 -6.92 -11.89 10.15
N GLN A 49 -6.58 -10.94 9.26
CA GLN A 49 -6.80 -11.08 7.82
C GLN A 49 -5.52 -11.13 6.98
N GLY A 50 -4.35 -10.97 7.59
CA GLY A 50 -3.06 -11.08 6.91
C GLY A 50 -2.77 -9.97 5.90
N HIS A 51 -3.49 -8.85 5.94
CA HIS A 51 -3.30 -7.70 5.04
C HIS A 51 -3.58 -6.36 5.75
N THR A 52 -3.43 -5.25 5.04
CA THR A 52 -3.52 -3.91 5.62
C THR A 52 -4.87 -3.23 5.43
N LEU A 53 -5.24 -2.40 6.39
CA LEU A 53 -6.26 -1.35 6.20
C LEU A 53 -5.80 -0.33 5.16
N ARG A 54 -6.73 0.46 4.62
CA ARG A 54 -6.42 1.53 3.68
C ARG A 54 -5.87 2.76 4.41
N GLY A 55 -4.62 2.67 4.86
CA GLY A 55 -3.85 3.75 5.49
C GLY A 55 -3.22 4.70 4.48
N LEU A 56 -3.30 6.00 4.75
CA LEU A 56 -2.56 7.06 4.07
C LEU A 56 -1.81 7.88 5.12
N PHE A 57 -0.53 8.14 4.87
CA PHE A 57 0.34 8.89 5.74
C PHE A 57 0.97 10.03 4.95
N ILE A 58 0.86 11.26 5.45
CA ILE A 58 1.56 12.42 4.91
C ILE A 58 2.72 12.74 5.86
N ILE A 59 3.93 12.56 5.36
CA ILE A 59 5.19 12.80 6.07
C ILE A 59 5.83 14.03 5.47
N ASP A 60 6.26 14.97 6.31
CA ASP A 60 6.94 16.18 5.84
C ASP A 60 8.40 15.92 5.46
N ARG A 61 9.09 16.97 4.98
CA ARG A 61 10.49 16.88 4.55
C ARG A 61 11.48 16.59 5.70
N ASN A 62 11.06 16.80 6.95
CA ASN A 62 11.85 16.51 8.14
C ASN A 62 11.60 15.10 8.66
N GLY A 63 10.78 14.30 7.98
CA GLY A 63 10.42 12.95 8.41
C GLY A 63 9.35 12.93 9.52
N VAL A 64 8.69 14.05 9.80
CA VAL A 64 7.65 14.13 10.82
C VAL A 64 6.30 13.81 10.19
N LEU A 65 5.59 12.88 10.80
CA LEU A 65 4.24 12.52 10.40
C LEU A 65 3.28 13.68 10.69
N ARG A 66 2.57 14.15 9.67
CA ARG A 66 1.64 15.29 9.78
C ARG A 66 0.18 14.90 9.71
N GLN A 67 -0.13 13.83 8.98
CA GLN A 67 -1.51 13.45 8.74
C GLN A 67 -1.60 11.94 8.55
N ILE A 68 -2.64 11.34 9.14
CA ILE A 68 -2.98 9.93 9.04
C ILE A 68 -4.46 9.82 8.64
N THR A 69 -4.74 9.15 7.53
CA THR A 69 -6.11 8.75 7.17
C THR A 69 -6.18 7.23 7.16
N MET A 70 -7.09 6.66 7.94
CA MET A 70 -7.39 5.23 7.91
C MET A 70 -8.82 5.06 7.41
N ASN A 71 -8.98 4.25 6.35
CA ASN A 71 -10.29 3.89 5.84
C ASN A 71 -10.46 2.38 5.93
N ASP A 72 -11.71 1.99 6.15
CA ASP A 72 -12.11 0.59 6.07
C ASP A 72 -12.02 0.08 4.62
N LEU A 73 -11.94 -1.23 4.45
CA LEU A 73 -11.78 -1.92 3.18
C LEU A 73 -12.80 -1.53 2.08
N PRO A 74 -14.11 -1.37 2.38
CA PRO A 74 -15.11 -1.09 1.34
C PRO A 74 -15.10 0.37 0.86
N VAL A 75 -14.46 1.28 1.59
CA VAL A 75 -14.47 2.71 1.25
C VAL A 75 -13.19 3.09 0.51
N GLY A 76 -13.35 3.40 -0.77
CA GLY A 76 -12.28 3.96 -1.60
C GLY A 76 -11.89 5.36 -1.13
N ARG A 77 -10.63 5.74 -1.34
CA ARG A 77 -10.13 7.08 -0.99
C ARG A 77 -10.32 8.03 -2.17
N SER A 78 -10.59 9.30 -1.86
CA SER A 78 -10.34 10.42 -2.78
C SER A 78 -8.90 10.88 -2.55
N VAL A 79 -8.06 10.79 -3.59
CA VAL A 79 -6.62 11.11 -3.55
C VAL A 79 -6.26 11.98 -4.73
#